data_AF-A0A968IK44-F1
#
_entry.id   AF-A0A968IK44-F1
#
_cell.length_a   1.000
_cell.length_b   1.000
_cell.length_c   1.000
_cell.angle_alpha   90.00
_cell.angle_beta   90.00
_cell.angle_gamma   90.00
#
_symmetry.space_group_name_H-M   'P 1'
#
loop_
_entity.id
_entity.type
_entity.pdbx_description
1 polymer ?
#
loop_
_entity_poly.entity_id
_entity_poly.type
_entity_poly.pdbx_seq_one_letter_code
_entity_poly.pdbx_strand_id
1 'polypeptide(L)'
;MVEIGDRWHRGKLSITREHYATAYLMQRLAVLMRSSPNSNKGALIWVGCAPSEHHEIGAILLTLYFAPCGLSKCVFIGKDLLKEDFCARGARATASAVLFECQYPRNGL
;
A
#
# COMPACT_ATOMS: atom_id res chain seq x y z
N MET A 1 4.33 14.03 3.12
CA MET A 1 3.49 13.40 4.17
C MET A 1 4.06 13.61 5.56
N VAL A 2 5.34 13.28 5.80
CA VAL A 2 6.02 13.51 7.10
C VAL A 2 5.82 14.93 7.62
N GLU A 3 6.07 15.96 6.80
CA GLU A 3 5.90 17.36 7.22
C GLU A 3 4.45 17.74 7.58
N ILE A 4 3.45 17.18 6.88
CA ILE A 4 2.03 17.46 7.15
C ILE A 4 1.63 16.80 8.48
N GLY A 5 2.08 15.56 8.70
CA GLY A 5 1.92 14.84 9.97
C GLY A 5 2.58 15.57 11.13
N ASP A 6 3.82 16.03 10.96
CA ASP A 6 4.56 16.80 11.98
C ASP A 6 3.86 18.12 12.33
N ARG A 7 3.35 18.84 11.34
CA ARG A 7 2.62 20.10 11.56
C ARG A 7 1.28 19.85 12.27
N TRP A 8 0.57 18.77 11.94
CA TRP A 8 -0.63 18.37 12.67
C TRP A 8 -0.31 17.97 14.11
N HIS A 9 0.71 17.14 14.32
CA HIS A 9 1.12 16.67 15.66
C HIS A 9 1.54 17.84 16.57
N ARG A 10 2.13 18.89 15.99
CA ARG A 10 2.48 20.14 16.68
C ARG A 10 1.31 21.14 16.83
N GLY A 11 0.09 20.75 16.45
CA GLY A 11 -1.11 21.60 16.52
C GLY A 11 -1.12 22.77 15.53
N LYS A 12 -0.20 22.81 14.57
CA LYS A 12 -0.05 23.89 13.58
C LYS A 12 -0.89 23.67 12.32
N LEU A 13 -1.57 22.52 12.22
CA LEU A 13 -2.42 22.14 11.10
C LEU A 13 -3.64 21.39 11.64
N SER A 14 -4.83 21.66 11.09
CA SER A 14 -6.03 20.91 11.46
C SER A 14 -6.01 19.50 10.87
N ILE A 15 -6.67 18.56 11.56
CA ILE A 15 -6.90 17.19 11.07
C ILE A 15 -7.61 17.17 9.72
N THR A 16 -8.52 18.11 9.45
CA THR A 16 -9.19 18.26 8.15
C THR A 16 -8.20 18.47 7.01
N ARG A 17 -7.12 19.24 7.23
CA ARG A 17 -6.10 19.51 6.21
C ARG A 17 -5.18 18.32 5.98
N GLU A 18 -4.88 17.57 7.04
CA GLU A 18 -4.14 16.31 6.94
C GLU A 18 -4.94 15.29 6.10
N HIS A 19 -6.21 15.06 6.46
CA HIS A 19 -7.07 14.13 5.73
C HIS A 19 -7.27 14.54 4.27
N TYR A 20 -7.42 15.84 4.00
CA TYR A 20 -7.49 16.35 2.62
C TYR A 20 -6.21 16.03 1.84
N ALA A 21 -5.03 16.28 2.43
CA ALA A 21 -3.76 16.02 1.76
C ALA A 21 -3.55 14.52 1.50
N THR A 22 -3.87 13.67 2.47
CA THR A 22 -3.83 12.21 2.33
C THR A 22 -4.77 11.73 1.23
N ALA A 23 -6.03 12.16 1.23
CA ALA A 23 -7.00 11.78 0.21
C ALA A 23 -6.59 12.25 -1.19
N TYR A 24 -6.08 13.48 -1.32
CA TYR A 24 -5.58 14.02 -2.58
C TYR A 24 -4.42 13.18 -3.13
N LEU A 25 -3.45 12.83 -2.27
CA LEU A 25 -2.32 12.00 -2.66
C LEU A 25 -2.77 10.61 -3.12
N MET A 26 -3.70 9.98 -2.39
CA MET A 26 -4.25 8.68 -2.77
C MET A 26 -4.90 8.71 -4.16
N GLN A 27 -5.68 9.75 -4.46
CA GLN A 27 -6.29 9.90 -5.79
C GLN A 27 -5.23 9.98 -6.89
N ARG A 28 -4.13 10.70 -6.67
CA ARG A 28 -3.01 10.80 -7.62
C ARG A 28 -2.28 9.47 -7.80
N LEU A 29 -1.97 8.78 -6.70
CA LEU A 29 -1.32 7.47 -6.72
C LEU A 29 -2.18 6.43 -7.43
N ALA A 30 -3.50 6.44 -7.22
CA ALA A 30 -4.42 5.52 -7.90
C ALA A 30 -4.44 5.74 -9.42
N VAL A 31 -4.32 6.98 -9.89
CA VAL A 31 -4.18 7.29 -11.33
C VAL A 31 -2.87 6.71 -11.86
N LEU A 32 -1.75 6.96 -11.18
CA LEU A 32 -0.44 6.45 -11.58
C LEU A 32 -0.42 4.93 -11.63
N MET A 33 -1.03 4.26 -10.65
CA MET A 33 -1.08 2.81 -10.58
C MET A 33 -1.86 2.20 -11.74
N ARG A 34 -2.95 2.83 -12.18
CA ARG A 34 -3.72 2.40 -13.36
C ARG A 34 -3.01 2.67 -14.68
N SER A 35 -2.19 3.73 -14.75
CA SER A 35 -1.46 4.09 -15.97
C SER A 35 -0.10 3.40 -16.10
N SER A 36 0.42 2.84 -15.00
CA SER A 36 1.73 2.21 -15.00
C SER A 36 1.70 0.89 -15.79
N PRO A 37 2.69 0.63 -16.65
CA PRO A 37 2.77 -0.63 -17.36
C PRO A 37 2.95 -1.77 -16.36
N ASN A 38 1.99 -2.68 -16.32
CA ASN A 38 2.06 -3.88 -15.51
C ASN A 38 2.34 -5.07 -16.43
N SER A 39 3.42 -5.80 -16.17
CA SER A 39 3.77 -6.97 -16.96
C SER A 39 2.73 -8.07 -16.74
N ASN A 40 2.18 -8.63 -17.83
CA ASN A 40 1.40 -9.86 -17.75
C ASN A 40 2.29 -11.12 -17.73
N LYS A 41 3.61 -10.95 -17.71
CA LYS A 41 4.60 -12.03 -17.70
C LYS A 41 5.39 -12.01 -16.39
N GLY A 42 5.71 -13.19 -15.87
CA GLY A 42 6.52 -13.34 -14.66
C GLY A 42 5.72 -13.62 -13.40
N ALA A 43 6.40 -13.57 -12.26
CA ALA A 43 5.85 -13.87 -10.94
C ALA A 43 4.73 -12.90 -10.55
N LEU A 44 3.64 -13.41 -9.96
CA LEU A 44 2.57 -12.58 -9.41
C LEU A 44 2.94 -12.16 -7.99
N ILE A 45 2.98 -10.86 -7.72
CA ILE A 45 3.28 -10.30 -6.41
C ILE A 45 2.03 -9.61 -5.88
N TRP A 46 1.59 -10.01 -4.70
CA TRP A 46 0.49 -9.37 -4.00
C TRP A 46 1.02 -8.41 -2.95
N VAL A 47 0.45 -7.21 -2.92
CA VAL A 47 0.79 -6.18 -1.94
C VAL A 47 -0.47 -5.82 -1.18
N GLY A 48 -0.37 -5.81 0.15
CA GLY A 48 -1.47 -5.46 1.03
C GLY A 48 -0.97 -4.84 2.33
N CYS A 49 -1.90 -4.26 3.09
CA CYS A 49 -1.58 -3.72 4.41
C CYS A 49 -1.95 -4.75 5.49
N ALA A 50 -1.21 -4.76 6.58
CA ALA A 50 -1.46 -5.63 7.73
C ALA A 50 -2.86 -5.43 8.33
N PRO A 51 -3.36 -6.39 9.14
CA PRO A 51 -4.60 -6.21 9.88
C PRO A 51 -4.56 -4.93 10.73
N SER A 52 -5.67 -4.19 10.79
CA SER A 52 -5.82 -2.89 11.42
C SER A 52 -4.93 -1.76 10.88
N GLU A 53 -4.14 -2.00 9.82
CA GLU A 53 -3.38 -0.96 9.15
C GLU A 53 -4.24 -0.31 8.07
N HIS A 54 -4.31 1.02 8.13
CA HIS A 54 -5.13 1.81 7.21
C HIS A 54 -4.30 2.67 6.25
N HIS A 55 -2.99 2.73 6.43
CA HIS A 55 -2.10 3.52 5.58
C HIS A 55 -1.75 2.78 4.28
N GLU A 56 -2.45 3.09 3.19
CA GLU A 56 -2.25 2.41 1.89
C GLU A 56 -1.12 3.01 1.06
N ILE A 57 -0.60 4.18 1.46
CA ILE A 57 0.35 4.96 0.66
C ILE A 57 1.62 4.16 0.41
N GLY A 58 2.20 3.54 1.45
CA GLY A 58 3.42 2.75 1.32
C GLY A 58 3.23 1.53 0.41
N ALA A 59 2.12 0.82 0.57
CA ALA A 59 1.77 -0.35 -0.25
C ALA A 59 1.56 0.00 -1.74
N ILE A 60 0.89 1.13 -2.01
CA ILE A 60 0.70 1.60 -3.40
C ILE A 60 2.02 2.05 -4.02
N LEU A 61 2.85 2.77 -3.27
CA LEU A 61 4.18 3.18 -3.74
C LEU A 61 5.08 1.97 -4.06
N LEU A 62 5.03 0.94 -3.22
CA LEU A 62 5.76 -0.30 -3.45
C LEU A 62 5.30 -1.01 -4.73
N THR A 63 3.98 -1.05 -4.96
CA THR A 63 3.40 -1.59 -6.19
C THR A 63 3.87 -0.82 -7.43
N LEU A 64 3.89 0.51 -7.34
CA LEU A 64 4.38 1.40 -8.40
C LEU A 64 5.88 1.23 -8.65
N TYR A 65 6.67 0.97 -7.61
CA TYR A 65 8.12 0.77 -7.73
C TYR A 65 8.46 -0.48 -8.55
N PHE A 66 7.68 -1.56 -8.40
CA PHE A 66 7.92 -2.80 -9.14
C PHE A 66 7.35 -2.82 -10.57
N ALA A 67 6.36 -1.97 -10.87
CA ALA A 67 5.72 -1.96 -12.19
C ALA A 67 6.71 -1.76 -13.37
N PRO A 68 7.68 -0.82 -13.31
CA PRO A 68 8.65 -0.60 -14.40
C PRO A 68 9.66 -1.74 -14.59
N CYS A 69 9.90 -2.57 -13.57
CA CYS A 69 10.90 -3.63 -13.64
C CYS A 69 10.52 -4.75 -14.61
N GLY A 70 9.26 -4.87 -15.02
CA GLY A 70 8.81 -5.80 -16.08
C GLY A 70 8.89 -7.30 -15.77
N LEU A 71 9.54 -7.67 -14.67
CA LEU A 71 9.83 -9.05 -14.26
C LEU A 71 8.66 -9.74 -13.54
N SER A 72 7.67 -8.99 -13.08
CA SER A 72 6.60 -9.52 -12.22
C SER A 72 5.33 -8.68 -12.32
N LYS A 73 4.18 -9.35 -12.23
CA LYS A 73 2.87 -8.72 -12.14
C LYS A 73 2.62 -8.30 -10.70
N CYS A 74 2.57 -7.01 -10.40
CA CYS A 74 2.29 -6.54 -9.03
C CYS A 74 0.84 -6.07 -8.90
N VAL A 75 0.14 -6.52 -7.87
CA VAL A 75 -1.26 -6.18 -7.61
C VAL A 75 -1.43 -5.74 -6.17
N PHE A 76 -1.91 -4.50 -5.98
CA PHE A 76 -2.38 -4.03 -4.69
C PHE A 76 -3.79 -4.58 -4.43
N ILE A 77 -3.96 -5.30 -3.33
CA ILE A 77 -5.21 -5.98 -2.98
C ILE A 77 -6.07 -5.14 -2.04
N GLY A 78 -5.44 -4.39 -1.13
CA GLY A 78 -6.15 -3.52 -0.20
C GLY A 78 -5.45 -3.37 1.14
N LYS A 79 -6.17 -2.74 2.07
CA LYS A 79 -5.75 -2.54 3.46
C LYS A 79 -6.55 -3.38 4.44
N ASP A 80 -6.08 -3.46 5.68
CA ASP A 80 -6.75 -4.20 6.76
C ASP A 80 -7.04 -5.67 6.38
N LEU A 81 -6.02 -6.35 5.85
CA LEU A 81 -6.16 -7.72 5.37
C LEU A 81 -5.71 -8.69 6.47
N LEU A 82 -6.60 -9.63 6.84
CA LEU A 82 -6.26 -10.74 7.71
C LEU A 82 -5.13 -11.56 7.10
N LYS A 83 -4.03 -11.73 7.83
CA LYS A 83 -2.81 -12.36 7.33
C LYS A 83 -3.09 -13.76 6.79
N GLU A 84 -3.86 -14.55 7.52
CA GLU A 84 -4.15 -15.95 7.17
C GLU A 84 -4.97 -16.05 5.88
N ASP A 85 -6.03 -15.25 5.75
CA ASP A 85 -6.88 -15.23 4.54
C ASP A 85 -6.10 -14.68 3.34
N PHE A 86 -5.31 -13.62 3.55
CA PHE A 86 -4.52 -13.00 2.49
C PHE A 86 -3.46 -13.95 1.94
N CYS A 87 -2.72 -14.63 2.82
CA CYS A 87 -1.74 -15.65 2.42
C CYS A 87 -2.42 -16.85 1.74
N ALA A 88 -3.55 -17.33 2.26
CA ALA A 88 -4.28 -18.45 1.66
C ALA A 88 -4.79 -18.12 0.25
N ARG A 89 -5.32 -16.90 0.05
CA ARG A 89 -5.77 -16.42 -1.27
C ARG A 89 -4.60 -16.18 -2.21
N GLY A 90 -3.50 -15.63 -1.71
CA GLY A 90 -2.27 -15.44 -2.49
C GLY A 90 -1.72 -16.78 -3.00
N ALA A 91 -1.68 -17.80 -2.13
CA ALA A 91 -1.27 -19.14 -2.51
C ALA A 91 -2.17 -19.76 -3.59
N ARG A 92 -3.50 -19.60 -3.47
CA ARG A 92 -4.46 -20.04 -4.51
C ARG A 92 -4.29 -19.29 -5.83
N ALA A 93 -3.93 -18.02 -5.76
CA ALA A 93 -3.64 -17.21 -6.94
C ALA A 93 -2.23 -17.47 -7.51
N THR A 94 -1.46 -18.40 -6.93
CA THR A 94 -0.06 -18.68 -7.29
C THR A 94 0.87 -17.47 -7.17
N ALA A 95 0.56 -16.56 -6.23
CA ALA A 95 1.41 -15.42 -5.94
C ALA A 95 2.78 -15.91 -5.42
N SER A 96 3.85 -15.42 -6.05
CA SER A 96 5.24 -15.76 -5.71
C SER A 96 5.76 -14.97 -4.51
N ALA A 97 5.13 -13.83 -4.19
CA ALA A 97 5.46 -13.04 -3.00
C ALA A 97 4.23 -12.28 -2.48
N VAL A 98 4.18 -12.11 -1.16
CA VAL A 98 3.16 -11.33 -0.44
C VAL A 98 3.88 -10.30 0.41
N LEU A 99 3.62 -9.01 0.15
CA LEU A 99 4.24 -7.89 0.85
C LEU A 99 3.22 -7.25 1.80
N PHE A 100 3.62 -7.11 3.06
CA PHE A 100 2.85 -6.45 4.10
C PHE A 100 3.51 -5.12 4.47
N GLU A 101 2.75 -4.04 4.31
CA GLU A 101 3.13 -2.73 4.86
C GLU A 101 2.52 -2.59 6.27
N CYS A 102 3.32 -2.10 7.21
CA CYS A 102 2.94 -1.85 8.60
C CYS A 102 3.68 -0.60 9.07
N GLN A 103 2.93 0.48 9.33
CA GLN A 103 3.49 1.76 9.74
C GLN A 103 3.57 1.88 11.27
N TYR A 104 2.70 1.15 12.00
CA TYR A 104 2.72 1.07 13.46
C TYR A 104 3.02 -0.36 13.93
N PRO A 105 4.26 -0.68 14.35
CA PRO A 105 4.50 -1.94 15.02
C PRO A 105 3.71 -1.94 16.33
N ARG A 106 2.75 -2.87 16.49
CA ARG A 106 2.24 -3.17 17.83
C ARG A 106 3.40 -3.72 18.65
N ASN A 107 3.78 -3.01 19.70
CA ASN A 107 4.46 -3.62 20.83
C ASN A 107 3.50 -4.65 21.43
N GLY A 108 3.76 -5.94 21.19
CA GLY A 108 3.01 -7.04 21.79
C GLY A 108 2.35 -7.98 20.78
N LEU A 109 3.16 -8.87 20.22
CA LEU A 109 2.84 -10.30 20.19
C LEU A 109 3.83 -10.99 21.15
#